data_AF-X1S3H0-F1
#
_entry.id   AF-X1S3H0-F1
#
_cell.length_a   1.000
_cell.length_b   1.000
_cell.length_c   1.000
_cell.angle_alpha   90.00
_cell.angle_beta   90.00
_cell.angle_gamma   90.00
#
_symmetry.space_group_name_H-M   'P 1'
#
loop_
_entity.id
_entity.type
_entity.pdbx_description
1 polymer ?
#
loop_
_entity_poly.entity_id
_entity_poly.type
_entity_poly.pdbx_seq_one_letter_code
_entity_poly.pdbx_strand_id
1 'polypeptide(L)'
;MVIDGNGEKGQMELNLTRERAKAQTIENLITAGVLLRGEAARYEKVLDSYNNAQLTGVMITSHLLREEAGEIYRPYTPDARD
;
A
#
# COMPACT_ATOMS: atom_id res chain seq x y z
N MET A 1 -5.21 -5.84 -15.34
CA MET A 1 -5.41 -4.67 -16.22
C MET A 1 -6.89 -4.66 -16.59
N VAL A 2 -7.67 -3.79 -15.95
CA VAL A 2 -9.07 -3.57 -16.35
C VAL A 2 -9.07 -2.25 -17.09
N ILE A 3 -9.46 -2.30 -18.36
CA ILE A 3 -9.48 -1.16 -19.28
C ILE A 3 -10.94 -0.79 -19.42
N ASP A 4 -11.30 0.34 -18.84
CA ASP A 4 -12.62 0.93 -19.02
C ASP A 4 -12.55 1.80 -20.28
N GLY A 5 -13.53 1.66 -21.17
CA GLY A 5 -13.48 2.08 -22.58
C GLY A 5 -13.49 3.58 -22.89
N ASN A 6 -12.89 4.43 -22.05
CA ASN A 6 -12.64 5.82 -22.38
C ASN A 6 -11.28 6.21 -21.79
N GLY A 7 -10.32 6.60 -22.63
CA GLY A 7 -8.91 6.81 -22.30
C GLY A 7 -8.58 7.94 -21.31
N GLU A 8 -9.48 8.26 -20.39
CA GLU A 8 -9.15 9.01 -19.20
C GLU A 8 -8.53 8.03 -18.21
N LYS A 9 -7.26 8.25 -17.84
CA LYS A 9 -6.68 7.62 -16.66
C LYS A 9 -7.64 7.93 -15.52
N GLY A 10 -8.48 6.96 -15.15
CA GLY A 10 -9.38 7.10 -14.02
C GLY A 10 -8.54 7.62 -12.88
N GLN A 11 -8.72 8.89 -12.53
CA GLN A 11 -8.02 9.49 -11.42
C GLN A 11 -8.37 8.57 -10.27
N MET A 12 -7.35 7.94 -9.68
CA MET A 12 -7.54 7.19 -8.45
C MET A 12 -8.23 8.18 -7.51
N GLU A 13 -9.52 7.97 -7.24
CA GLU A 13 -10.23 8.75 -6.24
C GLU A 13 -9.50 8.51 -4.93
N LEU A 14 -8.59 9.42 -4.58
CA LEU A 14 -7.92 9.46 -3.30
C LEU A 14 -8.91 10.00 -2.25
N ASN A 15 -10.08 9.36 -2.14
CA ASN A 15 -10.90 9.41 -0.95
C ASN A 15 -10.24 8.50 0.12
N LEU A 16 -9.01 8.86 0.50
CA LEU A 16 -8.25 8.21 1.57
C LEU A 16 -8.81 8.68 2.92
N THR A 17 -9.98 8.16 3.29
CA THR A 17 -10.39 8.22 4.68
C THR A 17 -9.35 7.45 5.50
N ARG A 18 -9.09 7.92 6.73
CA ARG A 18 -8.14 7.28 7.65
C ARG A 18 -8.42 5.79 7.83
N GLU A 19 -9.69 5.40 7.85
CA GLU A 19 -10.13 4.01 7.93
C GLU A 19 -9.69 3.19 6.71
N ARG A 20 -9.88 3.74 5.50
CA ARG A 20 -9.45 3.09 4.26
C ARG A 20 -7.93 2.95 4.17
N ALA A 21 -7.20 3.98 4.62
CA ALA A 21 -5.74 3.95 4.72
C ALA A 21 -5.24 2.81 5.63
N LYS A 22 -5.85 2.63 6.81
CA LYS A 22 -5.54 1.52 7.71
C LYS A 22 -5.82 0.16 7.07
N ALA A 23 -7.01 0.01 6.49
CA ALA A 23 -7.43 -1.25 5.88
C ALA A 23 -6.48 -1.67 4.74
N GLN A 24 -6.13 -0.74 3.85
CA GLN A 24 -5.20 -1.00 2.76
C GLN A 24 -3.79 -1.34 3.27
N THR A 25 -3.32 -0.65 4.31
CA THR A 25 -2.02 -0.93 4.93
C THR A 25 -1.97 -2.35 5.49
N ILE A 26 -3.02 -2.77 6.21
CA ILE A 26 -3.12 -4.13 6.77
C ILE A 26 -3.10 -5.17 5.65
N GLU A 27 -3.89 -4.97 4.60
CA GLU A 27 -3.93 -5.87 3.45
C GLU A 27 -2.56 -5.99 2.77
N ASN A 28 -1.91 -4.86 2.48
CA ASN A 28 -0.58 -4.83 1.87
C ASN A 28 0.44 -5.62 2.70
N LEU A 29 0.42 -5.45 4.03
CA LEU A 29 1.34 -6.16 4.93
C LEU A 29 1.05 -7.66 5.03
N ILE A 30 -0.22 -8.07 4.91
CA ILE A 30 -0.60 -9.48 4.84
C ILE A 30 -0.09 -10.11 3.54
N THR A 31 -0.31 -9.45 2.40
CA THR A 31 0.13 -9.96 1.10
C THR A 31 1.66 -10.05 1.01
N ALA A 32 2.36 -9.07 1.57
CA ALA A 32 3.82 -9.08 1.68
C ALA A 32 4.36 -10.12 2.69
N GLY A 33 3.49 -10.86 3.39
CA GLY A 33 3.89 -11.87 4.39
C GLY A 33 4.46 -11.29 5.69
N VAL A 34 4.33 -9.98 5.91
CA VAL A 34 4.82 -9.29 7.12
C VAL A 34 3.85 -9.43 8.29
N LEU A 35 2.55 -9.48 8.00
CA LEU A 35 1.50 -9.60 9.01
C LEU A 35 0.68 -10.87 8.77
N LEU A 36 0.41 -11.65 9.82
CA LEU A 36 -0.51 -12.78 9.69
C LEU A 36 -1.95 -12.30 9.69
N ARG A 37 -2.84 -12.97 8.95
CA ARG A 37 -4.26 -12.60 8.89
C ARG A 37 -4.93 -12.56 10.27
N GLY A 38 -4.54 -13.44 11.19
CA GLY A 38 -5.03 -13.45 12.58
C GLY A 38 -4.59 -12.26 13.43
N GLU A 39 -3.60 -11.50 12.99
CA GLU A 39 -3.05 -10.34 13.72
C GLU A 39 -3.66 -9.01 13.27
N ALA A 40 -4.46 -9.01 12.20
CA ALA A 40 -5.06 -7.84 11.58
C ALA A 40 -5.78 -6.93 12.59
N ALA A 41 -6.68 -7.48 13.40
CA ALA A 41 -7.47 -6.72 14.37
C ALA A 41 -6.61 -6.10 15.48
N ARG A 42 -5.51 -6.77 15.87
CA ARG A 42 -4.55 -6.23 16.85
C ARG A 42 -3.76 -5.09 16.22
N TYR A 43 -3.30 -5.27 14.98
CA TYR A 43 -2.52 -4.26 14.28
C TYR A 43 -3.36 -3.03 13.92
N GLU A 44 -4.64 -3.19 13.61
CA GLU A 44 -5.56 -2.07 13.41
C GLU A 44 -5.60 -1.12 14.62
N LYS A 45 -5.67 -1.68 15.84
CA LYS A 45 -5.63 -0.88 17.08
C LYS A 45 -4.31 -0.15 17.26
N VAL A 46 -3.20 -0.71 16.77
CA VAL A 46 -1.91 -0.01 16.77
C VAL A 46 -1.98 1.18 15.82
N LEU A 47 -2.51 1.01 14.61
CA LEU A 47 -2.67 2.10 13.64
C LEU A 47 -3.62 3.19 14.13
N ASP A 48 -4.62 2.85 14.96
CA ASP A 48 -5.51 3.86 15.56
C ASP A 48 -4.76 4.86 16.44
N SER A 49 -3.68 4.42 17.11
CA SER A 49 -2.84 5.28 17.95
C SER A 49 -1.92 6.22 17.16
N TYR A 50 -1.78 6.02 15.85
CA TYR A 50 -0.80 6.74 15.05
C TYR A 50 -1.33 8.10 14.63
N ASN A 51 -0.53 9.15 14.74
CA ASN A 51 -0.87 10.41 14.09
C ASN A 51 -0.79 10.27 12.55
N ASN A 52 -1.24 11.30 11.82
CA ASN A 52 -1.29 11.23 10.36
C ASN A 52 0.10 11.04 9.73
N ALA A 53 1.16 11.64 10.27
CA ALA A 53 2.52 11.47 9.74
C ALA A 53 3.02 10.02 9.91
N GLN A 54 2.78 9.43 11.08
CA GLN A 54 3.11 8.03 11.34
C GLN A 54 2.31 7.08 10.43
N LEU A 55 1.01 7.32 10.26
CA LEU A 55 0.17 6.51 9.38
C LEU A 55 0.63 6.57 7.92
N THR A 56 0.94 7.78 7.43
CA THR A 56 1.51 7.98 6.09
C THR A 56 2.83 7.23 5.91
N GLY A 57 3.72 7.24 6.93
CA GLY A 57 4.98 6.50 6.88
C GLY A 57 4.79 4.98 6.72
N VAL A 58 3.85 4.40 7.47
CA VAL A 58 3.52 2.97 7.33
C VAL A 58 2.89 2.67 5.98
N MET A 59 1.98 3.53 5.50
CA MET A 59 1.38 3.37 4.17
C MET A 59 2.44 3.31 3.09
N ILE A 60 3.37 4.28 3.04
CA ILE A 60 4.48 4.31 2.07
C ILE A 60 5.30 3.02 2.17
N THR A 61 5.67 2.62 3.38
CA THR A 61 6.45 1.39 3.61
C THR A 61 5.73 0.15 3.08
N SER A 62 4.42 0.05 3.32
CA SER A 62 3.60 -1.06 2.83
C SER A 62 3.54 -1.12 1.30
N HIS A 63 3.57 0.03 0.63
CA HIS A 63 3.62 0.09 -0.84
C HIS A 63 5.00 -0.30 -1.38
N LEU A 64 6.08 0.14 -0.74
CA LEU A 64 7.44 -0.27 -1.12
C LEU A 64 7.61 -1.79 -1.05
N LEU A 65 7.06 -2.43 -0.01
CA LEU A 65 7.07 -3.89 0.10
C LEU A 65 6.38 -4.57 -1.08
N ARG A 66 5.28 -4.00 -1.59
CA ARG A 66 4.58 -4.52 -2.76
C ARG A 66 5.37 -4.35 -4.06
N GLU A 67 6.16 -3.28 -4.17
CA GLU A 67 7.10 -3.12 -5.29
C GLU A 67 8.22 -4.17 -5.22
N GLU A 68 8.84 -4.37 -4.06
CA GLU A 68 9.91 -5.36 -3.88
C GLU A 68 9.40 -6.80 -4.06
N ALA A 69 8.15 -7.08 -3.67
CA ALA A 69 7.50 -8.36 -3.91
C ALA A 69 7.10 -8.58 -5.38
N GLY A 70 7.29 -7.58 -6.25
CA GLY A 70 6.92 -7.65 -7.67
C GLY A 70 5.41 -7.60 -7.92
N GLU A 71 4.60 -7.26 -6.91
CA GLU A 71 3.15 -7.06 -7.08
C GLU A 71 2.82 -5.77 -7.83
N ILE A 72 3.73 -4.79 -7.76
CA ILE A 72 3.63 -3.52 -8.46
C ILE A 72 4.83 -3.41 -9.39
N TYR A 73 4.58 -3.11 -10.66
CA TYR A 73 5.62 -2.90 -11.65
C TYR A 73 6.53 -1.74 -11.23
N ARG A 74 7.82 -2.04 -10.99
CA ARG A 74 8.86 -1.02 -10.92
C ARG A 74 9.30 -0.68 -12.34
N PRO A 75 9.31 0.60 -12.74
CA PRO A 75 9.99 1.00 -13.97
C PRO A 75 11.45 0.56 -13.88
N TYR A 76 11.94 -0.10 -14.93
CA TYR A 76 13.36 -0.43 -15.05
C TYR A 76 14.19 0.86 -14.97
N THR A 77 14.96 1.02 -13.89
CA THR A 77 16.05 1.98 -13.81
C THR A 77 17.32 1.19 -14.10
N PRO A 78 17.98 1.35 -15.26
CA PRO A 78 19.28 0.75 -15.45
C PRO A 78 20.20 1.26 -14.35
N ASP A 79 20.81 0.33 -13.59
CA ASP A 79 21.86 0.68 -12.63
C ASP A 79 22.96 1.41 -13.41
N ALA A 80 23.49 2.51 -12.89
CA ALA A 80 24.51 3.33 -13.54
C ALA A 80 25.90 2.63 -13.55
N ARG A 81 25.91 1.30 -13.55
CA ARG A 81 27.06 0.41 -13.39
C ARG A 81 27.22 -0.61 -14.53
N ASP A 82 26.47 -0.47 -15.62
CA ASP A 82 26.75 -1.17 -16.88
C ASP A 82 27.69 -0.34 -17.78
#